data_AF-A0A7V5SQ79-F1
#
_entry.id   AF-A0A7V5SQ79-F1
#
_cell.length_a   1.000
_cell.length_b   1.000
_cell.length_c   1.000
_cell.angle_alpha   90.00
_cell.angle_beta   90.00
_cell.angle_gamma   90.00
#
_symmetry.space_group_name_H-M   'P 1'
#
loop_
_entity.id
_entity.type
_entity.pdbx_description
1 polymer ?
#
loop_
_entity_poly.entity_id
_entity_poly.type
_entity_poly.pdbx_seq_one_letter_code
_entity_poly.pdbx_strand_id
1 'polypeptide(L)'
;MRRILVYRIGLLGDTIIALPAFWAIRNFFKNSYLCLLSDSHSNSSYISSVEILPKKGLFDEFITYEACIRGYNYKYSLKLFNK
;
A
#
# COMPACT_ATOMS: atom_id res chain seq x y z
N MET A 1 -21.74 3.03 13.49
CA MET A 1 -20.78 3.23 12.38
C MET A 1 -19.58 2.31 12.57
N ARG A 2 -19.02 1.73 11.50
CA ARG A 2 -17.83 0.87 11.56
C ARG A 2 -16.60 1.63 11.07
N ARG A 3 -15.45 1.38 11.70
CA ARG A 3 -14.12 1.86 11.27
C ARG A 3 -13.34 0.65 10.78
N ILE A 4 -12.85 0.70 9.55
CA ILE A 4 -12.16 -0.39 8.88
C ILE A 4 -10.78 0.11 8.46
N LEU A 5 -9.76 -0.63 8.87
CA LEU A 5 -8.40 -0.43 8.44
C LEU A 5 -8.11 -1.42 7.31
N VAL A 6 -7.70 -0.91 6.16
CA VAL A 6 -7.16 -1.72 5.07
C VAL A 6 -5.65 -1.64 5.18
N TYR A 7 -5.00 -2.77 5.41
CA TYR A 7 -3.55 -2.85 5.43
C TYR A 7 -3.05 -3.37 4.09
N ARG A 8 -2.29 -2.55 3.36
CA ARG A 8 -1.66 -2.94 2.09
C ARG A 8 -0.27 -2.34 1.99
N ILE A 9 0.72 -3.21 1.95
CA ILE A 9 2.10 -2.86 1.62
C ILE A 9 2.36 -2.97 0.12
N GLY A 10 3.34 -2.25 -0.40
CA GLY A 10 3.82 -2.38 -1.78
C GLY A 10 4.01 -1.05 -2.49
N LEU A 11 4.60 -1.14 -3.68
CA LEU A 11 4.92 0.02 -4.51
C LEU A 11 3.79 0.33 -5.52
N LEU A 12 4.09 1.14 -6.53
CA LEU A 12 3.15 1.54 -7.59
C LEU A 12 2.40 0.34 -8.22
N GLY A 13 3.11 -0.68 -8.69
CA GLY A 13 2.49 -1.83 -9.39
C GLY A 13 1.55 -2.63 -8.48
N ASP A 14 1.97 -2.86 -7.24
CA ASP A 14 1.17 -3.50 -6.20
C ASP A 14 -0.13 -2.76 -5.90
N THR A 15 -0.08 -1.43 -5.92
CA THR A 15 -1.22 -0.55 -5.66
C THR A 15 -2.20 -0.58 -6.82
N ILE A 16 -1.71 -0.52 -8.06
CA ILE A 16 -2.54 -0.57 -9.27
C ILE A 16 -3.34 -1.87 -9.33
N ILE A 17 -2.69 -3.01 -9.10
CA ILE A 17 -3.35 -4.32 -9.13
C ILE A 17 -4.38 -4.45 -7.99
N ALA A 18 -4.20 -3.74 -6.88
CA ALA A 18 -5.13 -3.74 -5.75
C ALA A 18 -6.36 -2.83 -5.94
N LEU A 19 -6.38 -1.92 -6.93
CA LEU A 19 -7.48 -0.98 -7.14
C LEU A 19 -8.87 -1.64 -7.22
N PRO A 20 -9.09 -2.76 -7.95
CA PRO A 20 -10.40 -3.40 -7.99
C PRO A 20 -10.87 -3.86 -6.61
N ALA A 21 -9.96 -4.36 -5.78
CA ALA A 21 -10.27 -4.77 -4.42
C ALA A 21 -10.63 -3.57 -3.53
N PHE A 22 -9.93 -2.45 -3.65
CA PHE A 22 -10.26 -1.23 -2.91
C PHE A 22 -11.66 -0.70 -3.27
N TRP A 23 -12.01 -0.71 -4.56
CA TRP A 23 -13.35 -0.32 -5.00
C TRP A 23 -14.43 -1.28 -4.48
N ALA A 24 -14.16 -2.58 -4.48
CA ALA A 24 -15.08 -3.57 -3.91
C ALA A 24 -15.34 -3.31 -2.41
N ILE A 25 -14.28 -3.05 -1.63
CA ILE A 25 -14.37 -2.70 -0.20
C ILE A 25 -15.20 -1.41 -0.02
N ARG A 26 -14.87 -0.33 -0.75
CA ARG A 26 -15.60 0.94 -0.66
C ARG A 26 -17.07 0.78 -0.99
N ASN A 27 -17.40 0.03 -2.05
CA ASN A 27 -18.77 -0.21 -2.51
C ASN A 27 -19.58 -1.09 -1.57
N PHE A 28 -18.95 -2.05 -0.90
CA PHE A 28 -19.61 -2.91 0.08
C PHE A 28 -19.85 -2.15 1.39
N PHE A 29 -18.86 -1.37 1.84
CA PHE A 29 -18.90 -0.66 3.12
C PHE A 29 -19.23 0.83 2.99
N LYS A 30 -20.14 1.26 2.10
CA LYS A 30 -20.37 2.68 1.72
C LYS A 30 -20.37 3.72 2.84
N ASN A 31 -20.93 3.37 4.00
CA ASN A 31 -21.10 4.30 5.14
C ASN A 31 -20.06 4.09 6.27
N SER A 32 -19.04 3.27 6.04
CA SER A 32 -17.96 3.02 7.00
C SER A 32 -16.80 3.96 6.78
N TYR A 33 -16.08 4.28 7.86
CA TYR A 33 -14.81 4.98 7.78
C TYR A 33 -13.72 4.00 7.33
N LEU A 34 -13.06 4.29 6.20
CA LEU A 34 -11.98 3.48 5.64
C LEU A 34 -10.64 4.20 5.77
N CYS A 35 -9.70 3.61 6.48
CA CYS A 35 -8.32 4.08 6.56
C CYS A 35 -7.40 3.11 5.80
N LEU A 36 -6.51 3.62 4.95
CA LEU A 36 -5.45 2.83 4.33
C LEU A 36 -4.16 2.96 5.15
N LEU A 37 -3.64 1.84 5.65
CA LEU A 37 -2.29 1.74 6.20
C LEU A 37 -1.36 1.16 5.14
N SER A 38 -0.33 1.92 4.78
CA SER A 38 0.68 1.52 3.78
C SER A 38 2.10 1.86 4.23
N ASP A 39 3.07 1.18 3.64
CA ASP A 39 4.48 1.50 3.80
C ASP A 39 4.88 2.74 2.97
N SER A 40 5.81 3.52 3.50
CA SER A 40 6.47 4.61 2.80
C SER A 40 7.98 4.36 2.66
N HIS A 41 8.54 4.80 1.53
CA HIS A 41 9.94 4.61 1.15
C HIS A 41 10.61 5.97 0.89
N SER A 42 10.69 6.77 1.95
CA SER A 42 11.22 8.14 2.00
C SER A 42 12.57 8.34 1.28
N ASN A 43 13.46 7.35 1.34
CA ASN A 43 14.84 7.42 0.83
C ASN A 43 15.03 6.80 -0.57
N SER A 44 13.96 6.66 -1.34
CA SER A 44 14.00 6.00 -2.65
C SER A 44 13.27 6.81 -3.71
N SER A 45 13.57 6.55 -4.99
CA SER A 45 12.79 7.05 -6.12
C SER A 45 11.49 6.27 -6.35
N TYR A 46 11.00 5.53 -5.33
CA TYR A 46 9.77 4.76 -5.43
C TYR A 46 8.54 5.61 -5.11
N ILE A 47 7.48 5.42 -5.89
CA ILE A 47 6.20 6.12 -5.73
C ILE A 47 5.37 5.40 -4.68
N SER A 48 4.88 6.14 -3.67
CA SER A 48 4.05 5.60 -2.60
C SER A 48 2.59 5.40 -3.01
N SER A 49 1.88 4.50 -2.33
CA SER A 49 0.44 4.26 -2.56
C SER A 49 -0.40 5.55 -2.43
N VAL A 50 -0.01 6.42 -1.49
CA VAL A 50 -0.73 7.67 -1.18
C VAL A 50 -0.63 8.70 -2.30
N GLU A 51 0.46 8.67 -3.09
CA GLU A 51 0.67 9.60 -4.20
C GLU A 51 -0.21 9.29 -5.43
N ILE A 52 -0.63 8.03 -5.58
CA ILE A 52 -1.34 7.56 -6.78
C ILE A 52 -2.85 7.54 -6.54
N LEU A 53 -3.27 7.27 -5.31
CA LEU A 53 -4.67 7.11 -4.97
C LEU A 53 -5.40 8.46 -4.89
N PRO A 54 -6.69 8.51 -5.22
CA PRO A 54 -7.47 9.73 -5.10
C PRO A 54 -7.53 10.15 -3.62
N LYS A 55 -7.31 11.44 -3.35
CA LYS A 55 -7.33 12.00 -2.00
C LYS A 55 -8.69 11.87 -1.27
N LYS A 56 -9.76 11.56 -2.01
CA LYS A 56 -11.12 11.40 -1.49
C LYS A 56 -11.87 10.30 -2.25
N GLY A 57 -12.87 9.72 -1.62
CA GLY A 57 -13.85 8.80 -2.24
C GLY A 57 -13.51 7.32 -2.09
N LEU A 58 -12.22 6.94 -2.15
CA LEU A 58 -11.81 5.55 -1.96
C LEU A 58 -11.49 5.23 -0.49
N PHE A 59 -10.69 6.08 0.14
CA PHE A 59 -10.36 6.06 1.56
C PHE A 59 -10.65 7.43 2.17
N ASP A 60 -10.98 7.42 3.46
CA ASP A 60 -11.25 8.61 4.27
C ASP A 60 -9.97 9.13 4.93
N GLU A 61 -8.98 8.26 5.14
CA GLU A 61 -7.68 8.56 5.74
C GLU A 61 -6.59 7.65 5.18
N PHE A 62 -5.36 8.17 5.19
CA PHE A 62 -4.14 7.45 4.84
C PHE A 62 -3.15 7.56 5.98
N ILE A 63 -2.70 6.43 6.51
CA ILE A 63 -1.61 6.33 7.48
C ILE A 63 -0.43 5.66 6.79
N THR A 64 0.76 6.21 6.99
CA THR A 64 1.99 5.61 6.50
C THR A 64 2.95 5.35 7.63
N TYR A 65 3.77 4.31 7.46
CA TYR A 65 4.93 4.05 8.30
C TYR A 65 6.15 3.89 7.41
N GLU A 66 7.30 4.36 7.89
CA GLU A 66 8.55 4.17 7.17
C GLU A 66 8.90 2.69 7.15
N ALA A 67 8.88 2.09 5.96
CA ALA A 67 9.40 0.75 5.82
C ALA A 67 10.92 0.85 5.91
N CYS A 68 11.48 0.28 6.98
CA CYS A 68 12.91 0.06 7.12
C CYS A 68 13.39 -0.94 6.06
N ILE A 69 13.45 -0.52 4.79
CA ILE A 69 14.14 -1.30 3.78
C ILE A 69 15.64 -1.01 3.91
N ARG A 70 16.34 -1.79 4.75
CA ARG A 70 17.65 -2.26 4.31
C ARG A 70 17.35 -3.15 3.12
N GLY A 71 17.50 -2.61 1.91
CA GLY A 71 17.20 -3.28 0.64
C GLY A 71 17.40 -4.78 0.75
N TYR A 72 16.34 -5.57 0.54
CA TYR A 72 16.54 -6.95 0.11
C TYR A 72 17.27 -6.84 -1.22
N ASN A 73 18.60 -6.81 -1.17
CA ASN A 73 19.45 -6.66 -2.33
C ASN A 73 19.19 -7.94 -3.13
N TYR A 74 18.61 -7.82 -4.32
CA TYR A 74 18.39 -8.98 -5.22
C TYR A 74 19.70 -9.72 -5.51
N LYS A 75 20.85 -9.06 -5.32
CA LYS A 75 22.18 -9.67 -5.32
C LYS A 75 22.38 -10.75 -4.24
N TYR A 76 21.71 -10.64 -3.09
CA TYR A 76 21.76 -11.65 -2.02
C TYR A 76 20.81 -12.82 -2.27
N SER A 77 19.63 -12.59 -2.88
CA SER A 77 18.72 -13.69 -3.22
C SER A 77 19.26 -14.58 -4.36
N LEU A 78 19.97 -14.01 -5.34
CA LEU A 78 20.65 -14.78 -6.39
C LEU A 78 21.78 -15.69 -5.87
N LYS A 79 22.35 -15.41 -4.68
CA LYS A 79 23.32 -16.31 -4.03
C LYS A 79 22.67 -17.53 -3.36
N LEU A 80 21.39 -17.48 -3.04
CA LEU A 80 20.66 -18.56 -2.38
C LEU A 80 20.13 -19.62 -3.36
N PHE A 81 19.90 -19.24 -4.63
CA PHE A 81 19.43 -20.16 -5.67
C PHE A 81 20.55 -20.92 -6.41
N ASN A 82 21.82 -20.61 -6.13
CA ASN A 82 22.99 -21.26 -6.74
C ASN A 82 23.73 -22.20 -5.76
N LYS A 83 23.01 -22.89 -4.88
CA LYS A 83 23.56 -23.88 -3.96
C LYS A 83 22.80 -25.20 -4.10
#